data_AF-A0A523VPY1-F1
#
_entry.id   AF-A0A523VPY1-F1
#
_cell.length_a   1.000
_cell.length_b   1.000
_cell.length_c   1.000
_cell.angle_alpha   90.00
_cell.angle_beta   90.00
_cell.angle_gamma   90.00
#
_symmetry.space_group_name_H-M   'P 1'
#
loop_
_entity.id
_entity.type
_entity.pdbx_description
1 polymer ?
#
loop_
_entity_poly.entity_id
_entity_poly.type
_entity_poly.pdbx_seq_one_letter_code
_entity_poly.pdbx_strand_id
1 'polypeptide(L)'
;MIHAIDMGRKAAASIDKLLGGDGNIDEYLVDKERPNAWLGQGENFADKTRVTMPYLTIEERCTNFSLIELGYSNKEATEEAKRCLQCDLRLQIKASPLPPENWLKLDASTVANVPETNGVYQLLNENNEVIYIKGTMNLRKELQEQLTTNREAKHFLYEEAKMFTTRESELLQQFLKKHGKLPRQNVDIDDLY
;
A
#
# COMPACT_ATOMS: atom_id res chain seq x y z
N MET A 1 -0.02 -5.71 29.16
CA MET A 1 0.49 -6.90 28.43
C MET A 1 2.00 -6.87 28.24
N ILE A 2 2.61 -5.77 27.79
CA ILE A 2 4.07 -5.68 27.57
C ILE A 2 4.89 -5.93 28.85
N HIS A 3 4.49 -5.35 30.00
CA HIS A 3 5.19 -5.55 31.27
C HIS A 3 5.20 -6.99 31.80
N ALA A 4 4.15 -7.77 31.51
CA ALA A 4 4.09 -9.17 31.94
C ALA A 4 5.10 -10.04 31.16
N ILE A 5 5.29 -9.74 29.88
CA ILE A 5 6.28 -10.40 29.03
C ILE A 5 7.70 -10.06 29.49
N ASP A 6 7.95 -8.78 29.81
CA ASP A 6 9.24 -8.32 30.34
C ASP A 6 9.59 -8.99 31.69
N MET A 7 8.63 -9.07 32.61
CA MET A 7 8.83 -9.80 33.88
C MET A 7 9.10 -11.28 33.67
N GLY A 8 8.37 -11.94 32.75
CA GLY A 8 8.62 -13.34 32.42
C GLY A 8 10.04 -13.57 31.88
N ARG A 9 10.51 -12.68 31.00
CA ARG A 9 11.88 -12.70 30.49
C ARG A 9 12.92 -12.52 31.60
N LYS A 10 12.72 -11.55 32.50
CA LYS A 10 13.61 -11.34 33.66
C LYS A 10 13.66 -12.55 34.60
N ALA A 11 12.51 -13.18 34.83
CA ALA A 11 12.44 -14.39 35.65
C ALA A 11 13.20 -15.56 35.01
N ALA A 12 12.97 -15.83 33.71
CA ALA A 12 13.68 -16.88 32.98
C ALA A 12 15.20 -16.68 32.99
N ALA A 13 15.67 -15.46 32.70
CA ALA A 13 17.09 -15.12 32.74
C ALA A 13 17.71 -15.28 34.15
N SER A 14 16.95 -15.02 35.21
CA SER A 14 17.43 -15.20 36.59
C SER A 14 17.50 -16.67 37.00
N ILE A 15 16.54 -17.49 36.55
CA ILE A 15 16.55 -18.95 36.77
C ILE A 15 17.74 -19.57 36.04
N ASP A 16 17.99 -19.17 34.79
CA ASP A 16 19.12 -19.69 34.01
C ASP A 16 20.47 -19.39 34.68
N LYS A 17 20.67 -18.13 35.15
CA LYS A 17 21.85 -17.76 35.95
C LYS A 17 21.99 -18.57 37.23
N LEU A 18 20.87 -18.88 37.90
CA LEU A 18 20.88 -19.70 39.12
C LEU A 18 21.29 -21.15 38.82
N LEU A 19 20.92 -21.67 37.65
CA LEU A 19 21.27 -23.02 37.18
C LEU A 19 22.67 -23.10 36.56
N GLY A 20 23.42 -21.99 36.52
CA GLY A 20 24.79 -21.92 36.02
C GLY A 20 24.93 -21.51 34.55
N GLY A 21 23.85 -21.06 33.91
CA GLY A 21 23.87 -20.41 32.60
C GLY A 21 24.30 -18.94 32.66
N ASP A 22 24.36 -18.27 31.50
CA ASP A 22 24.75 -16.85 31.38
C ASP A 22 23.55 -15.90 31.48
N GLY A 23 22.33 -16.43 31.52
CA GLY A 23 21.08 -15.69 31.52
C GLY A 23 20.66 -15.17 30.15
N ASN A 24 21.25 -15.67 29.07
CA ASN A 24 20.87 -15.31 27.72
C ASN A 24 19.66 -16.14 27.25
N ILE A 25 18.51 -15.49 27.20
CA ILE A 25 17.25 -16.09 26.74
C ILE A 25 16.92 -15.74 25.29
N ASP A 26 17.79 -14.99 24.62
CA ASP A 26 17.62 -14.55 23.23
C ASP A 26 18.32 -15.50 22.24
N GLU A 27 18.48 -16.78 22.62
CA GLU A 27 19.02 -17.80 21.74
C GLU A 27 18.12 -18.03 20.52
N TYR A 28 18.74 -17.96 19.35
CA TYR A 28 18.13 -18.36 18.09
C TYR A 28 18.55 -19.79 17.79
N LEU A 29 17.73 -20.75 18.22
CA LEU A 29 18.00 -22.19 18.01
C LEU A 29 17.87 -22.62 16.54
N VAL A 30 17.14 -21.84 15.74
CA VAL A 30 16.89 -22.13 14.32
C VAL A 30 16.81 -20.81 13.56
N ASP A 31 17.39 -20.79 12.35
CA ASP A 31 17.23 -19.68 11.43
C ASP A 31 15.75 -19.48 11.05
N LYS A 32 15.29 -18.23 11.12
CA LYS A 32 13.93 -17.90 10.68
C LYS A 32 13.87 -17.95 9.16
N GLU A 33 13.25 -18.99 8.63
CA GLU A 33 12.95 -19.07 7.21
C GLU A 33 12.01 -17.93 6.80
N ARG A 34 12.28 -17.32 5.64
CA ARG A 34 11.36 -16.37 5.03
C ARG A 34 10.26 -17.16 4.34
N PRO A 35 8.98 -16.97 4.71
CA PRO A 35 7.91 -17.71 4.06
C PRO A 35 7.79 -17.25 2.60
N ASN A 36 7.52 -18.21 1.71
CA ASN A 36 7.33 -17.95 0.29
C ASN A 36 5.99 -17.23 0.09
N ALA A 37 6.02 -16.02 -0.50
CA ALA A 37 4.81 -15.24 -0.77
C ALA A 37 3.89 -15.88 -1.84
N TRP A 38 4.39 -16.86 -2.59
CA TRP A 38 3.61 -17.56 -3.59
C TRP A 38 2.81 -18.72 -2.97
N LEU A 39 1.50 -18.50 -2.82
CA LEU A 39 0.54 -19.50 -2.31
C LEU A 39 0.23 -20.63 -3.29
N GLY A 40 0.44 -20.40 -4.59
CA GLY A 40 0.03 -21.32 -5.65
C GLY A 40 -1.50 -21.48 -5.77
N GLN A 41 -1.91 -22.47 -6.56
CA GLN A 41 -3.31 -22.83 -6.74
C GLN A 41 -3.58 -24.16 -6.04
N GLY A 42 -4.56 -24.19 -5.14
CA GLY A 42 -5.04 -25.41 -4.51
C GLY A 42 -6.38 -25.82 -5.09
N GLU A 43 -6.48 -27.01 -5.66
CA GLU A 43 -7.77 -27.57 -6.07
C GLU A 43 -8.67 -27.77 -4.84
N ASN A 44 -9.92 -27.34 -4.95
CA ASN A 44 -10.97 -27.48 -3.94
C ASN A 44 -10.51 -27.10 -2.52
N PHE A 45 -9.62 -26.10 -2.39
CA PHE A 45 -9.05 -25.71 -1.11
C PHE A 45 -10.13 -25.33 -0.08
N ALA A 46 -11.18 -24.63 -0.54
CA ALA A 46 -12.30 -24.23 0.29
C ALA A 46 -13.11 -25.44 0.82
N ASP A 47 -13.11 -26.56 0.10
CA ASP A 47 -13.86 -27.78 0.47
C ASP A 47 -13.05 -28.73 1.37
N LYS A 48 -11.76 -28.42 1.62
CA LYS A 48 -10.91 -29.26 2.47
C LYS A 48 -11.41 -29.24 3.91
N THR A 49 -11.80 -30.41 4.41
CA THR A 49 -12.20 -30.59 5.80
C THR A 49 -10.98 -30.75 6.71
N ARG A 50 -11.15 -30.38 7.99
CA ARG A 50 -10.13 -30.60 9.02
C ARG A 50 -9.91 -32.10 9.21
N VAL A 51 -8.66 -32.53 9.26
CA VAL A 51 -8.33 -33.91 9.60
C VAL A 51 -8.70 -34.19 11.06
N THR A 52 -9.48 -35.24 11.29
CA THR A 52 -9.94 -35.61 12.64
C THR A 52 -8.75 -36.11 13.46
N MET A 53 -8.54 -35.56 14.66
CA MET A 53 -7.48 -36.03 15.56
C MET A 53 -7.76 -37.49 15.94
N PRO A 54 -6.81 -38.42 15.76
CA PRO A 54 -6.97 -39.77 16.27
C PRO A 54 -6.94 -39.76 17.80
N TYR A 55 -7.92 -40.41 18.40
CA TYR A 55 -8.00 -40.53 19.86
C TYR A 55 -7.98 -42.00 20.29
N LEU A 56 -7.43 -42.24 21.47
CA LEU A 56 -7.57 -43.51 22.17
C LEU A 56 -9.05 -43.82 22.44
N THR A 57 -9.45 -45.08 22.48
CA THR A 57 -10.85 -45.45 22.75
C THR A 57 -11.27 -45.09 24.17
N ILE A 58 -12.57 -44.92 24.42
CA ILE A 58 -13.06 -44.47 25.74
C ILE A 58 -12.74 -45.53 26.81
N GLU A 59 -12.86 -46.80 26.44
CA GLU A 59 -12.60 -47.95 27.30
C GLU A 59 -11.13 -47.95 27.76
N GLU A 60 -10.20 -47.71 26.85
CA GLU A 60 -8.77 -47.66 27.16
C GLU A 60 -8.39 -46.43 28.00
N ARG A 61 -9.02 -45.27 27.76
CA ARG A 61 -8.79 -44.04 28.55
C ARG A 61 -9.10 -44.21 30.04
N CYS A 62 -10.03 -45.09 30.39
CA CYS A 62 -10.40 -45.34 31.78
C CYS A 62 -9.41 -46.27 32.50
N THR A 63 -8.54 -46.98 31.77
CA THR A 63 -7.66 -48.01 32.35
C THR A 63 -6.24 -47.55 32.60
N ASN A 64 -5.82 -46.45 31.98
CA ASN A 64 -4.43 -45.98 32.04
C ASN A 64 -4.34 -44.46 31.88
N PHE A 65 -3.15 -43.91 32.13
CA PHE A 65 -2.83 -42.48 31.95
C PHE A 65 -2.03 -42.23 30.67
N SER A 66 -2.23 -43.05 29.63
CA SER A 66 -1.55 -42.88 28.34
C SER A 66 -2.07 -41.65 27.60
N LEU A 67 -1.32 -41.22 26.58
CA LEU A 67 -1.73 -40.10 25.72
C LEU A 67 -3.07 -40.41 25.04
N ILE A 68 -4.02 -39.50 25.21
CA ILE A 68 -5.37 -39.61 24.66
C ILE A 68 -5.41 -39.19 23.20
N GLU A 69 -4.69 -38.12 22.85
CA GLU A 69 -4.46 -37.69 21.48
C GLU A 69 -3.24 -38.42 20.93
N LEU A 70 -3.44 -39.25 19.92
CA LEU A 70 -2.38 -40.09 19.37
C LEU A 70 -1.51 -39.33 18.35
N GLY A 71 -1.90 -38.10 18.02
CA GLY A 71 -1.26 -37.28 17.00
C GLY A 71 -1.61 -37.72 15.58
N TYR A 72 -1.21 -36.90 14.61
CA TYR A 72 -1.40 -37.20 13.20
C TYR A 72 -0.26 -38.08 12.67
N SER A 73 -0.59 -38.98 11.75
CA SER A 73 0.42 -39.59 10.89
C SER A 73 1.09 -38.54 10.00
N ASN A 74 2.26 -38.83 9.45
CA ASN A 74 2.97 -37.92 8.54
C ASN A 74 2.09 -37.43 7.37
N LYS A 75 1.21 -38.30 6.84
CA LYS A 75 0.29 -37.95 5.76
C LYS A 75 -0.79 -36.98 6.22
N GLU A 76 -1.42 -37.26 7.36
CA GLU A 76 -2.46 -36.42 7.95
C GLU A 76 -1.93 -35.05 8.37
N ALA A 77 -0.74 -35.01 8.97
CA ALA A 77 -0.07 -33.78 9.35
C ALA A 77 0.23 -32.92 8.11
N THR A 78 0.68 -33.54 7.01
CA THR A 78 0.93 -32.86 5.74
C THR A 78 -0.36 -32.28 5.15
N GLU A 79 -1.46 -33.03 5.17
CA GLU A 79 -2.75 -32.54 4.65
C GLU A 79 -3.32 -31.40 5.51
N GLU A 80 -3.22 -31.48 6.84
CA GLU A 80 -3.63 -30.39 7.73
C GLU A 80 -2.74 -29.14 7.54
N ALA A 81 -1.44 -29.32 7.34
CA ALA A 81 -0.53 -28.21 7.02
C ALA A 81 -0.88 -27.54 5.68
N LYS A 82 -1.27 -28.31 4.66
CA LYS A 82 -1.76 -27.79 3.38
C LYS A 82 -3.10 -27.07 3.47
N ARG A 83 -3.87 -27.24 4.55
CA ARG A 83 -5.12 -26.49 4.84
C ARG A 83 -4.83 -25.12 5.45
N CYS A 84 -3.59 -24.84 5.84
CA CYS A 84 -3.20 -23.57 6.43
C CYS A 84 -3.48 -22.39 5.48
N LEU A 85 -4.11 -21.33 6.00
CA LEU A 85 -4.40 -20.10 5.26
C LEU A 85 -3.18 -19.17 5.13
N GLN A 86 -2.04 -19.53 5.74
CA GLN A 86 -0.79 -18.75 5.75
C GLN A 86 -1.03 -17.27 6.08
N CYS A 87 -1.75 -17.02 7.18
CA CYS A 87 -2.16 -15.67 7.58
C CYS A 87 -0.99 -14.76 7.96
N ASP A 88 0.20 -15.32 8.19
CA ASP A 88 1.47 -14.62 8.38
C ASP A 88 1.92 -13.88 7.11
N LEU A 89 1.61 -14.41 5.92
CA LEU A 89 1.90 -13.75 4.64
C LEU A 89 1.17 -12.41 4.49
N ARG A 90 0.14 -12.12 5.28
CA ARG A 90 -0.54 -10.81 5.27
C ARG A 90 0.44 -9.66 5.49
N LEU A 91 1.50 -9.88 6.26
CA LEU A 91 2.52 -8.88 6.57
C LEU A 91 3.43 -8.58 5.37
N GLN A 92 3.42 -9.45 4.36
CA GLN A 92 4.19 -9.31 3.12
C GLN A 92 3.38 -8.70 1.98
N ILE A 93 2.07 -8.48 2.15
CA ILE A 93 1.21 -7.89 1.13
C ILE A 93 1.65 -6.43 0.92
N LYS A 94 2.16 -6.14 -0.28
CA LYS A 94 2.52 -4.77 -0.68
C LYS A 94 1.26 -3.92 -0.83
N ALA A 95 1.39 -2.63 -0.54
CA ALA A 95 0.34 -1.67 -0.84
C ALA A 95 -0.01 -1.73 -2.34
N SER A 96 -1.29 -1.57 -2.66
CA SER A 96 -1.74 -1.48 -4.04
C SER A 96 -0.95 -0.37 -4.75
N PRO A 97 -0.42 -0.61 -5.96
CA PRO A 97 0.10 0.50 -6.74
C PRO A 97 -1.02 1.52 -6.94
N LEU A 98 -0.68 2.79 -6.79
CA LEU A 98 -1.58 3.88 -7.17
C LEU A 98 -1.76 3.86 -8.70
N PRO A 99 -2.92 4.32 -9.21
CA PRO A 99 -3.09 4.47 -10.66
C PRO A 99 -1.95 5.33 -11.23
N PRO A 100 -1.46 5.02 -12.44
CA PRO A 100 -0.43 5.83 -13.07
C PRO A 100 -0.94 7.26 -13.20
N GLU A 101 -0.10 8.18 -12.74
CA GLU A 101 -0.36 9.60 -12.71
C GLU A 101 -0.07 10.20 -14.11
N ASN A 102 -1.09 10.79 -14.75
CA ASN A 102 -1.02 11.24 -16.16
C ASN A 102 -0.39 12.63 -16.38
N TRP A 103 0.21 13.22 -15.35
CA TRP A 103 0.83 14.54 -15.46
C TRP A 103 2.23 14.44 -16.07
N LEU A 104 2.56 15.40 -16.93
CA LEU A 104 3.84 15.49 -17.62
C LEU A 104 4.78 16.39 -16.83
N LYS A 105 6.07 16.06 -16.80
CA LYS A 105 7.09 16.95 -16.21
C LYS A 105 7.24 18.21 -17.06
N LEU A 106 7.29 19.36 -16.40
CA LEU A 106 7.48 20.67 -17.02
C LEU A 106 8.95 20.83 -17.47
N ASP A 107 9.34 20.07 -18.50
CA ASP A 107 10.66 20.13 -19.14
C ASP A 107 10.53 20.73 -20.55
N ALA A 108 11.59 21.41 -21.01
CA ALA A 108 11.64 22.05 -22.33
C ALA A 108 11.38 21.05 -23.49
N SER A 109 11.81 19.80 -23.33
CA SER A 109 11.54 18.72 -24.29
C SER A 109 10.08 18.31 -24.35
N THR A 110 9.38 18.34 -23.21
CA THR A 110 7.96 18.00 -23.13
C THR A 110 7.12 19.12 -23.74
N VAL A 111 7.44 20.38 -23.44
CA VAL A 111 6.76 21.56 -24.00
C VAL A 111 6.93 21.63 -25.53
N ALA A 112 8.08 21.20 -26.07
CA ALA A 112 8.29 21.11 -27.50
C ALA A 112 7.36 20.09 -28.19
N ASN A 113 6.96 19.02 -27.49
CA ASN A 113 6.04 18.00 -28.00
C ASN A 113 4.56 18.39 -27.88
N VAL A 114 4.23 19.43 -27.10
CA VAL A 114 2.84 19.91 -26.97
C VAL A 114 2.42 20.58 -28.28
N PRO A 115 1.24 20.25 -28.83
CA PRO A 115 0.73 20.89 -30.04
C PRO A 115 0.33 22.34 -29.79
N GLU A 116 0.52 23.20 -30.80
CA GLU A 116 0.10 24.60 -30.81
C GLU A 116 -1.41 24.72 -31.11
N THR A 117 -2.23 24.02 -30.32
CA THR A 117 -3.69 24.02 -30.45
C THR A 117 -4.31 24.84 -29.32
N ASN A 118 -5.54 25.31 -29.53
CA ASN A 118 -6.37 25.86 -28.47
C ASN A 118 -6.70 24.78 -27.42
N GLY A 119 -6.58 25.13 -26.15
CA GLY A 119 -6.88 24.20 -25.08
C GLY A 119 -6.76 24.80 -23.69
N VAL A 120 -6.90 23.96 -22.69
CA VAL A 120 -6.72 24.33 -21.27
C VAL A 120 -5.53 23.56 -20.74
N TYR A 121 -4.67 24.23 -19.97
CA TYR A 121 -3.61 23.56 -19.22
C TYR A 121 -3.78 23.77 -17.72
N GLN A 122 -3.28 22.80 -16.95
CA GLN A 122 -3.23 22.82 -15.49
C GLN A 122 -1.76 22.68 -15.07
N LEU A 123 -1.27 23.59 -14.23
CA LEU A 123 0.05 23.52 -13.63
C LEU A 123 -0.04 22.95 -12.21
N LEU A 124 0.94 22.14 -11.84
CA LEU A 124 0.98 21.41 -10.59
C LEU A 124 2.31 21.58 -9.87
N ASN A 125 2.24 21.67 -8.54
CA ASN A 125 3.41 21.75 -7.67
C ASN A 125 4.04 20.36 -7.40
N GLU A 126 5.06 20.33 -6.54
CA GLU A 126 5.75 19.09 -6.14
C GLU A 126 4.83 18.08 -5.41
N ASN A 127 3.77 18.58 -4.80
CA ASN A 127 2.80 17.79 -4.03
C ASN A 127 1.58 17.37 -4.87
N ASN A 128 1.64 17.52 -6.21
CA ASN A 128 0.54 17.25 -7.14
C ASN A 128 -0.72 18.10 -6.87
N GLU A 129 -0.56 19.30 -6.31
CA GLU A 129 -1.64 20.26 -6.16
C GLU A 129 -1.68 21.20 -7.37
N VAL A 130 -2.87 21.38 -7.95
CA VAL A 130 -3.06 22.31 -9.06
C VAL A 130 -2.91 23.74 -8.55
N ILE A 131 -1.91 24.45 -9.07
CA ILE A 131 -1.61 25.84 -8.72
C ILE A 131 -2.22 26.83 -9.70
N TYR A 132 -2.42 26.41 -10.95
CA TYR A 132 -2.93 27.27 -12.02
C TYR A 132 -3.72 26.49 -13.05
N ILE A 133 -4.80 27.08 -13.55
CA ILE A 133 -5.61 26.54 -14.66
C ILE A 133 -5.89 27.73 -15.58
N LYS A 134 -5.50 27.62 -16.85
CA LYS A 134 -5.73 28.67 -17.84
C LYS A 134 -6.15 28.11 -19.18
N GLY A 135 -7.19 28.69 -19.76
CA GLY A 135 -7.58 28.48 -21.15
C GLY A 135 -6.72 29.35 -22.06
N THR A 136 -6.05 28.76 -23.05
CA THR A 136 -5.19 29.50 -23.98
C THR A 136 -5.42 29.08 -25.42
N MET A 137 -5.25 30.03 -26.33
CA MET A 137 -5.30 29.79 -27.78
C MET A 137 -4.05 29.07 -28.30
N ASN A 138 -2.94 29.09 -27.55
CA ASN A 138 -1.69 28.44 -27.92
C ASN A 138 -1.02 27.80 -26.70
N LEU A 139 -1.30 26.52 -26.47
CA LEU A 139 -0.78 25.78 -25.31
C LEU A 139 0.75 25.84 -25.20
N ARG A 140 1.49 25.67 -26.31
CA ARG A 140 2.95 25.66 -26.30
C ARG A 140 3.58 26.99 -25.87
N LYS A 141 3.11 28.11 -26.44
CA LYS A 141 3.69 29.44 -26.16
C LYS A 141 3.50 29.84 -24.70
N GLU A 142 2.30 29.60 -24.18
CA GLU A 142 1.96 29.90 -22.79
C GLU A 142 2.70 28.97 -21.82
N LEU A 143 2.81 27.67 -22.10
CA LEU A 143 3.64 26.77 -21.28
C LEU A 143 5.13 27.17 -21.28
N GLN A 144 5.64 27.71 -22.40
CA GLN A 144 7.02 28.21 -22.50
C GLN A 144 7.24 29.52 -21.73
N GLU A 145 6.25 30.41 -21.71
CA GLU A 145 6.26 31.60 -20.85
C GLU A 145 6.14 31.23 -19.37
N GLN A 146 5.29 30.25 -19.03
CA GLN A 146 5.13 29.75 -17.66
C GLN A 146 6.38 29.02 -17.16
N LEU A 147 7.13 28.33 -18.02
CA LEU A 147 8.46 27.80 -17.71
C LEU A 147 9.43 28.89 -17.23
N THR A 148 9.32 30.10 -17.77
CA THR A 148 10.19 31.24 -17.44
C THR A 148 9.68 32.02 -16.24
N THR A 149 8.35 32.10 -16.10
CA THR A 149 7.64 32.95 -15.13
C THR A 149 7.40 32.24 -13.80
N ASN A 150 7.26 30.91 -13.79
CA ASN A 150 6.67 30.17 -12.69
C ASN A 150 7.61 29.04 -12.21
N ARG A 151 8.27 29.25 -11.07
CA ARG A 151 9.26 28.32 -10.49
C ARG A 151 8.66 27.26 -9.55
N GLU A 152 7.37 27.34 -9.27
CA GLU A 152 6.69 26.40 -8.36
C GLU A 152 6.01 25.22 -9.10
N ALA A 153 5.84 25.33 -10.42
CA ALA A 153 5.28 24.28 -11.25
C ALA A 153 6.35 23.22 -11.58
N LYS A 154 6.14 21.97 -11.14
CA LYS A 154 6.98 20.82 -11.54
C LYS A 154 6.30 19.93 -12.58
N HIS A 155 4.97 19.90 -12.56
CA HIS A 155 4.19 19.06 -13.47
C HIS A 155 3.10 19.89 -14.17
N PHE A 156 2.68 19.46 -15.35
CA PHE A 156 1.56 20.05 -16.06
C PHE A 156 0.70 18.99 -16.76
N LEU A 157 -0.56 19.34 -16.98
CA LEU A 157 -1.51 18.58 -17.79
C LEU A 157 -2.09 19.53 -18.83
N TYR A 158 -2.35 19.07 -20.05
CA TYR A 158 -3.05 19.85 -21.05
C TYR A 158 -4.18 19.04 -21.68
N GLU A 159 -5.24 19.73 -22.07
CA GLU A 159 -6.38 19.17 -22.78
C GLU A 159 -6.71 20.08 -23.97
N GLU A 160 -6.73 19.51 -25.17
CA GLU A 160 -7.08 20.24 -26.39
C GLU A 160 -8.58 20.48 -26.45
N ALA A 161 -9.00 21.75 -26.54
CA ALA A 161 -10.39 22.14 -26.55
C ALA A 161 -10.62 23.36 -27.45
N LYS A 162 -11.49 23.21 -28.46
CA LYS A 162 -11.87 24.32 -29.36
C LYS A 162 -12.58 25.46 -28.62
N MET A 163 -13.33 25.15 -27.56
CA MET A 163 -13.96 26.11 -26.65
C MET A 163 -13.22 26.14 -25.31
N PHE A 164 -12.02 26.72 -25.29
CA PHE A 164 -11.14 26.75 -24.13
C PHE A 164 -11.75 27.50 -22.92
N THR A 165 -12.58 28.52 -23.15
CA THR A 165 -13.24 29.32 -22.09
C THR A 165 -14.28 28.52 -21.29
N THR A 166 -15.11 27.72 -21.97
CA THR A 166 -16.09 26.84 -21.30
C THR A 166 -15.38 25.75 -20.52
N ARG A 167 -14.35 25.13 -21.12
CA ARG A 167 -13.63 24.03 -20.50
C ARG A 167 -12.80 24.46 -19.29
N GLU A 168 -12.21 25.64 -19.34
CA GLU A 168 -11.51 26.26 -18.21
C GLU A 168 -12.46 26.48 -17.03
N SER A 169 -13.65 27.04 -17.30
CA SER A 169 -14.68 27.27 -16.29
C SER A 169 -15.16 25.97 -15.64
N GLU A 170 -15.34 24.90 -16.43
CA GLU A 170 -15.69 23.56 -15.91
C GLU A 170 -14.61 23.00 -14.98
N LEU A 171 -13.34 23.10 -15.39
CA LEU A 171 -12.22 22.60 -14.60
C LEU A 171 -12.04 23.40 -13.31
N LEU A 172 -12.24 24.71 -13.35
CA LEU A 172 -12.23 25.56 -12.17
C LEU A 172 -13.38 25.23 -11.22
N GLN A 173 -14.60 25.01 -11.74
CA GLN A 173 -15.74 24.57 -10.91
C GLN A 173 -15.51 23.19 -10.29
N GLN A 174 -14.91 22.26 -11.04
CA GLN A 174 -14.57 20.94 -10.52
C GLN A 174 -13.50 21.02 -9.43
N PHE A 175 -12.50 21.88 -9.61
CA PHE A 175 -11.46 22.13 -8.62
C PHE A 175 -12.03 22.77 -7.35
N LEU A 176 -12.89 23.79 -7.50
CA LEU A 176 -13.58 24.45 -6.40
C LEU A 176 -14.45 23.47 -5.60
N LYS A 177 -15.19 22.58 -6.27
CA LYS A 177 -16.02 21.56 -5.61
C LYS A 177 -15.20 20.54 -4.82
N LYS A 178 -13.98 20.23 -5.29
CA LYS A 178 -13.10 19.21 -4.69
C LYS A 178 -12.21 19.76 -3.57
N HIS A 179 -11.71 20.98 -3.71
CA HIS A 179 -10.73 21.58 -2.81
C HIS A 179 -11.26 22.80 -2.01
N GLY A 180 -12.44 23.32 -2.36
CA GLY A 180 -13.08 24.45 -1.66
C GLY A 180 -12.37 25.79 -1.82
N LYS A 181 -11.36 25.88 -2.71
CA LYS A 181 -10.57 27.09 -2.97
C LYS A 181 -10.24 27.20 -4.46
N LEU A 182 -10.09 28.42 -4.96
CA LEU A 182 -9.52 28.67 -6.27
C LEU A 182 -8.01 28.33 -6.25
N PRO A 183 -7.43 27.90 -7.39
CA PRO A 183 -5.99 27.71 -7.50
C PRO A 183 -5.24 28.99 -7.12
N ARG A 184 -4.11 28.89 -6.41
CA ARG A 184 -3.38 30.02 -5.83
C ARG A 184 -3.04 31.14 -6.82
N GLN A 185 -2.86 30.79 -8.10
CA GLN A 185 -2.52 31.75 -9.16
C GLN A 185 -3.72 32.22 -9.98
N ASN A 186 -4.94 31.73 -9.68
CA ASN A 186 -6.19 32.18 -10.30
C ASN A 186 -7.03 33.11 -9.38
N VAL A 187 -6.48 33.50 -8.23
CA VAL A 187 -7.20 34.33 -7.24
C VAL A 187 -7.40 35.78 -7.73
N ASP A 188 -6.63 36.24 -8.72
CA ASP A 188 -6.74 37.60 -9.30
C ASP A 188 -7.89 37.78 -10.32
N ILE A 189 -8.73 36.76 -10.56
CA ILE A 189 -9.86 36.88 -11.50
C ILE A 189 -11.14 37.40 -10.81
N ASP A 190 -11.15 37.52 -9.48
CA ASP A 190 -12.37 37.85 -8.70
C ASP A 190 -12.67 39.36 -8.58
N ASP A 191 -11.91 40.25 -9.23
CA ASP A 191 -12.11 41.71 -9.18
C ASP A 191 -12.90 42.29 -10.38
N LEU A 192 -13.57 41.44 -11.18
CA LEU A 192 -14.32 41.87 -12.37
C LEU A 192 -15.74 41.30 -12.46
N TYR A 193 -16.55 41.52 -11.43
CA TYR A 193 -18.02 41.59 -11.56
C TYR A 193 -18.64 42.61 -10.62
#